data_AF-A0A2I1CIS6-F1
#
_entry.id   AF-A0A2I1CIS6-F1
#
_cell.length_a   1.000
_cell.length_b   1.000
_cell.length_c   1.000
_cell.angle_alpha   90.00
_cell.angle_beta   90.00
_cell.angle_gamma   90.00
#
_symmetry.space_group_name_H-M   'P 1'
#
loop_
_entity.id
_entity.type
_entity.pdbx_description
1 polymer ?
#
loop_
_entity_poly.entity_id
_entity_poly.type
_entity_poly.pdbx_seq_one_letter_code
_entity_poly.pdbx_strand_id
1 'polypeptide(L)'
;MDIESSQFFWVTKQTCQDEMGRLSNEQFLDFCLLLGSSFLRTFPGFENPTFPGKSVSVRDALPIFNQAGRNALALCAQFEEDRRVQELQYADAYKRAFMTVKHHVIMDVDGKVAPMDSENAPSDMHELIGQRLPEELYFYLSKGVLGPEIPNYLTSGEVQISLPLGVEDTEIYRKTVLPDQSDQYTDMV
;
A
#
# COMPACT_ATOMS: atom_id res chain seq x y z
N MET A 1 -16.81 15.10 -0.20
CA MET A 1 -17.67 16.13 0.42
C MET A 1 -17.80 17.20 -0.63
N ASP A 2 -18.96 17.31 -1.27
CA ASP A 2 -19.17 18.34 -2.27
C ASP A 2 -19.63 19.61 -1.54
N ILE A 3 -18.73 20.59 -1.52
CA ILE A 3 -18.92 21.84 -0.78
C ILE A 3 -20.01 22.68 -1.46
N GLU A 4 -20.23 22.53 -2.77
CA GLU A 4 -21.18 23.34 -3.54
C GLU A 4 -22.62 22.83 -3.39
N SER A 5 -22.83 21.51 -3.35
CA SER A 5 -24.17 20.93 -3.20
C SER A 5 -24.64 20.80 -1.75
N SER A 6 -23.81 21.07 -0.75
CA SER A 6 -24.10 20.85 0.67
C SER A 6 -24.64 19.44 1.00
N GLN A 7 -24.31 18.46 0.15
CA GLN A 7 -24.69 17.07 0.34
C GLN A 7 -23.47 16.28 0.85
N PHE A 8 -23.69 15.49 1.89
CA PHE A 8 -22.72 14.50 2.33
C PHE A 8 -23.38 13.12 2.30
N PHE A 9 -22.68 12.16 1.73
CA PHE A 9 -23.09 10.76 1.77
C PHE A 9 -22.37 10.11 2.94
N TRP A 10 -23.16 9.61 3.89
CA TRP A 10 -22.67 8.83 5.01
C TRP A 10 -22.83 7.36 4.69
N VAL A 11 -21.73 6.62 4.69
CA VAL A 11 -21.73 5.18 4.47
C VAL A 11 -21.09 4.54 5.69
N THR A 12 -21.82 3.61 6.32
CA THR A 12 -21.26 2.82 7.43
C THR A 12 -20.68 1.51 6.92
N LYS A 13 -19.69 0.99 7.64
CA LYS A 13 -19.18 -0.37 7.41
C LYS A 13 -20.30 -1.40 7.38
N GLN A 14 -21.27 -1.27 8.29
CA GLN A 14 -22.41 -2.18 8.39
C GLN A 14 -23.26 -2.17 7.11
N THR A 15 -23.56 -0.98 6.57
CA THR A 15 -24.29 -0.83 5.29
C THR A 15 -23.58 -1.58 4.16
N CYS A 16 -22.27 -1.40 4.02
CA CYS A 16 -21.49 -2.10 3.00
C CYS A 16 -21.45 -3.61 3.22
N GLN A 17 -21.32 -4.08 4.46
CA GLN A 17 -21.34 -5.50 4.80
C GLN A 17 -22.67 -6.16 4.43
N ASP A 18 -23.79 -5.48 4.70
CA ASP A 18 -25.12 -5.97 4.38
C ASP A 18 -25.36 -6.03 2.86
N GLU A 19 -24.94 -5.00 2.12
CA GLU A 19 -25.04 -4.97 0.65
C GLU A 19 -24.19 -6.06 -0.03
N MET A 20 -23.05 -6.44 0.57
CA MET A 20 -22.16 -7.49 0.05
C MET A 20 -22.50 -8.89 0.57
N GLY A 21 -23.73 -9.13 1.02
CA GLY A 21 -24.20 -10.46 1.41
C GLY A 21 -23.84 -10.85 2.85
N ARG A 22 -23.78 -9.85 3.74
CA ARG A 22 -23.57 -9.98 5.19
C ARG A 22 -22.23 -10.64 5.51
N LEU A 23 -21.15 -10.06 4.97
CA LEU A 23 -19.79 -10.50 5.24
C LEU A 23 -19.40 -10.18 6.69
N SER A 24 -18.63 -11.08 7.33
CA SER A 24 -18.02 -10.78 8.63
C SER A 24 -16.98 -9.66 8.51
N ASN A 25 -16.49 -9.15 9.64
CA ASN A 25 -15.44 -8.12 9.63
C ASN A 25 -14.17 -8.55 8.90
N GLU A 26 -13.75 -9.80 9.09
CA GLU A 26 -12.56 -10.36 8.44
C GLU A 26 -12.81 -10.63 6.95
N GLN A 27 -13.95 -11.24 6.62
CA GLN A 27 -14.33 -11.50 5.22
C GLN A 27 -14.48 -10.22 4.41
N PHE A 28 -14.99 -9.15 5.04
CA PHE A 28 -15.08 -7.84 4.43
C PHE A 28 -13.70 -7.28 4.10
N LEU A 29 -12.75 -7.37 5.05
CA LEU A 29 -11.37 -6.92 4.83
C LEU A 29 -10.70 -7.70 3.70
N ASP A 30 -10.79 -9.02 3.75
CA ASP A 30 -10.26 -9.93 2.71
C ASP A 30 -10.80 -9.56 1.34
N PHE A 31 -12.12 -9.40 1.22
CA PHE A 31 -12.77 -9.04 -0.04
C PHE A 31 -12.34 -7.67 -0.54
N CYS A 32 -12.27 -6.66 0.34
CA CYS A 32 -11.78 -5.32 -0.02
C CYS A 32 -10.33 -5.35 -0.50
N LEU A 33 -9.46 -6.15 0.11
CA LEU A 33 -8.07 -6.31 -0.34
C LEU A 33 -8.00 -6.94 -1.75
N LEU A 34 -8.81 -7.97 -2.01
CA LEU A 34 -8.85 -8.64 -3.32
C LEU A 34 -9.39 -7.77 -4.45
N LEU A 35 -10.26 -6.80 -4.16
CA LEU A 35 -10.74 -5.83 -5.15
C LEU A 35 -9.62 -4.86 -5.59
N GLY A 36 -8.54 -4.77 -4.82
CA GLY A 36 -7.38 -3.95 -5.10
C GLY A 36 -7.25 -2.77 -4.14
N SER A 37 -6.01 -2.47 -3.75
CA SER A 37 -5.62 -1.35 -2.90
C SER A 37 -4.23 -0.86 -3.28
N SER A 38 -3.71 0.15 -2.58
CA SER A 38 -2.31 0.58 -2.71
C SER A 38 -1.30 -0.52 -2.31
N PHE A 39 -1.74 -1.52 -1.53
CA PHE A 39 -0.89 -2.60 -1.03
C PHE A 39 -0.97 -3.87 -1.87
N LEU A 40 -2.07 -4.07 -2.62
CA LEU A 40 -2.32 -5.28 -3.37
C LEU A 40 -3.04 -4.95 -4.69
N ARG A 41 -2.54 -5.47 -5.80
CA ARG A 41 -3.22 -5.37 -7.09
C ARG A 41 -4.54 -6.14 -7.05
N THR A 42 -5.54 -5.73 -7.82
CA THR A 42 -6.80 -6.46 -7.94
C THR A 42 -6.56 -7.93 -8.34
N PHE A 43 -7.33 -8.84 -7.75
CA PHE A 43 -7.20 -10.28 -8.00
C PHE A 43 -7.44 -10.60 -9.48
N PRO A 44 -6.51 -11.28 -10.18
CA PRO A 44 -6.63 -11.56 -11.60
C PRO A 44 -7.88 -12.34 -12.00
N GLY A 45 -8.42 -13.16 -11.09
CA GLY A 45 -9.65 -13.92 -11.32
C GLY A 45 -10.92 -13.04 -11.38
N PHE A 46 -10.86 -11.79 -10.94
CA PHE A 46 -11.95 -10.82 -11.09
C PHE A 46 -11.85 -10.00 -12.38
N GLU A 47 -10.68 -9.97 -13.01
CA GLU A 47 -10.48 -9.27 -14.28
C GLU A 47 -11.09 -10.09 -15.43
N ASN A 48 -11.87 -9.43 -16.27
CA ASN A 48 -12.49 -10.08 -17.43
C ASN A 48 -11.44 -10.29 -18.53
N PRO A 49 -11.13 -11.54 -18.94
CA PRO A 49 -10.12 -11.81 -19.96
C PRO A 49 -10.51 -11.29 -21.35
N THR A 50 -11.81 -11.09 -21.62
CA THR A 50 -12.31 -10.55 -22.89
C THR A 50 -12.12 -9.02 -22.99
N PHE A 51 -12.03 -8.32 -21.86
CA PHE A 51 -11.84 -6.87 -21.81
C PHE A 51 -10.77 -6.48 -20.77
N PRO A 52 -9.48 -6.65 -21.11
CA PRO A 52 -8.39 -6.23 -20.25
C PRO A 52 -8.50 -4.72 -19.96
N GLY A 53 -8.50 -4.34 -18.68
CA GLY A 53 -8.57 -2.92 -18.26
C GLY A 53 -9.97 -2.42 -17.89
N LYS A 54 -11.03 -3.23 -18.02
CA LYS A 54 -12.33 -2.88 -17.42
C LYS A 54 -12.20 -2.90 -15.89
N SER A 55 -12.57 -1.81 -15.24
CA SER A 55 -12.59 -1.73 -13.76
C SER A 55 -13.44 -2.86 -13.18
N VAL A 56 -12.89 -3.60 -12.22
CA VAL A 56 -13.59 -4.69 -11.55
C VAL A 56 -14.84 -4.16 -10.84
N SER A 57 -15.99 -4.75 -11.15
CA SER A 57 -17.25 -4.45 -10.48
C SER A 57 -17.39 -5.33 -9.24
N VAL A 58 -17.68 -4.71 -8.10
CA VAL A 58 -17.94 -5.42 -6.83
C VAL A 58 -19.02 -6.49 -6.99
N ARG A 59 -20.05 -6.21 -7.82
CA ARG A 59 -21.16 -7.13 -8.08
C ARG A 59 -20.74 -8.38 -8.85
N ASP A 60 -19.72 -8.28 -9.68
CA ASP A 60 -19.22 -9.41 -10.50
C ASP A 60 -18.19 -10.24 -9.71
N ALA A 61 -17.42 -9.61 -8.83
CA ALA A 61 -16.44 -10.28 -7.98
C ALA A 61 -17.07 -11.05 -6.81
N LEU A 62 -18.19 -10.56 -6.26
CA LEU A 62 -18.82 -11.14 -5.07
C LEU A 62 -19.29 -12.60 -5.26
N PRO A 63 -19.90 -13.00 -6.39
CA PRO A 63 -20.22 -14.41 -6.65
C PRO A 63 -18.99 -15.32 -6.65
N ILE A 64 -17.87 -14.86 -7.24
CA ILE A 64 -16.61 -15.62 -7.31
C ILE A 64 -16.05 -15.81 -5.91
N PHE A 65 -16.04 -14.76 -5.09
CA PHE A 65 -15.61 -14.85 -3.69
C PHE A 65 -16.51 -15.77 -2.85
N ASN A 66 -17.83 -15.76 -3.10
CA ASN A 66 -18.76 -16.66 -2.44
C ASN A 66 -18.55 -18.13 -2.83
N GLN A 67 -18.20 -18.42 -4.10
CA GLN A 67 -17.88 -19.78 -4.56
C GLN A 67 -16.62 -20.34 -3.88
N ALA A 68 -15.66 -19.48 -3.55
CA ALA A 68 -14.48 -19.84 -2.77
C ALA A 68 -14.72 -19.94 -1.26
N GLY A 69 -15.99 -19.96 -0.81
CA GLY A 69 -16.34 -20.07 0.60
C GLY A 69 -16.05 -18.81 1.42
N ARG A 70 -15.98 -17.63 0.77
CA ARG A 70 -15.68 -16.33 1.41
C ARG A 70 -14.34 -16.30 2.13
N ASN A 71 -13.32 -16.93 1.54
CA ASN A 71 -11.97 -16.97 2.06
C ASN A 71 -10.97 -16.63 0.94
N ALA A 72 -10.13 -15.61 1.16
CA ALA A 72 -9.20 -15.14 0.15
C ALA A 72 -8.08 -16.15 -0.18
N LEU A 73 -7.57 -16.88 0.82
CA LEU A 73 -6.53 -17.89 0.61
C LEU A 73 -7.10 -19.11 -0.14
N ALA A 74 -8.33 -19.52 0.18
CA ALA A 74 -9.01 -20.56 -0.57
C ALA A 74 -9.24 -20.16 -2.04
N LEU A 75 -9.60 -18.90 -2.29
CA LEU A 75 -9.71 -18.37 -3.65
C LEU A 75 -8.34 -18.37 -4.37
N CYS A 76 -7.26 -17.97 -3.70
CA CYS A 76 -5.92 -18.02 -4.29
C CYS A 76 -5.51 -19.45 -4.66
N ALA A 77 -5.81 -20.44 -3.81
CA ALA A 77 -5.52 -21.84 -4.08
C ALA A 77 -6.33 -22.40 -5.26
N GLN A 78 -7.59 -21.97 -5.44
CA GLN A 78 -8.41 -22.38 -6.59
C GLN A 78 -7.86 -21.90 -7.93
N PHE A 79 -7.15 -20.78 -7.95
CA PHE A 79 -6.56 -20.18 -9.15
C PHE A 79 -5.03 -20.31 -9.17
N GLU A 80 -4.46 -21.22 -8.39
CA GLU A 80 -3.00 -21.42 -8.30
C GLU A 80 -2.39 -21.84 -9.64
N GLU A 81 -3.16 -22.51 -10.51
CA GLU A 81 -2.74 -22.89 -11.87
C GLU A 81 -2.87 -21.75 -12.90
N ASP A 82 -3.52 -20.63 -12.57
CA ASP A 82 -3.62 -19.48 -13.48
C ASP A 82 -2.25 -18.77 -13.56
N ARG A 83 -1.70 -18.71 -14.78
CA ARG A 83 -0.42 -18.07 -15.07
C ARG A 83 -0.32 -16.64 -14.52
N ARG A 84 -1.40 -15.87 -14.53
CA ARG A 84 -1.42 -14.48 -14.03
C ARG A 84 -1.26 -14.41 -12.51
N VAL A 85 -1.76 -15.40 -11.80
CA VAL A 85 -1.67 -15.51 -10.33
C VAL A 85 -0.26 -15.96 -9.93
N GLN A 86 0.32 -16.90 -10.68
CA GLN A 86 1.70 -17.37 -10.48
C GLN A 86 2.74 -16.29 -10.74
N GLU A 87 2.62 -15.57 -11.86
CA GLU A 87 3.55 -14.49 -12.23
C GLU A 87 3.59 -13.38 -11.17
N LEU A 88 2.47 -13.12 -10.49
CA LEU A 88 2.36 -12.11 -9.43
C LEU A 88 2.71 -12.62 -8.04
N GLN A 89 2.94 -13.94 -7.87
CA GLN A 89 3.04 -14.61 -6.56
C GLN A 89 1.93 -14.13 -5.62
N TYR A 90 0.70 -14.11 -6.14
CA TYR A 90 -0.38 -13.31 -5.55
C TYR A 90 -0.71 -13.72 -4.12
N ALA A 91 -0.63 -15.01 -3.79
CA ALA A 91 -0.88 -15.50 -2.44
C ALA A 91 0.09 -14.88 -1.41
N ASP A 92 1.36 -14.69 -1.76
CA ASP A 92 2.35 -14.10 -0.87
C ASP A 92 2.26 -12.57 -0.85
N ALA A 93 1.90 -11.95 -1.98
CA ALA A 93 1.55 -10.53 -2.01
C ALA A 93 0.33 -10.24 -1.12
N TYR A 94 -0.70 -11.10 -1.17
CA TYR A 94 -1.90 -11.00 -0.34
C TYR A 94 -1.57 -11.12 1.14
N LYS A 95 -0.81 -12.14 1.54
CA LYS A 95 -0.38 -12.31 2.95
C LYS A 95 0.37 -11.06 3.43
N ARG A 96 1.31 -10.55 2.63
CA ARG A 96 2.04 -9.31 2.95
C ARG A 96 1.09 -8.13 3.13
N ALA A 97 0.21 -7.86 2.16
CA ALA A 97 -0.75 -6.76 2.25
C ALA A 97 -1.68 -6.90 3.48
N PHE A 98 -2.18 -8.11 3.75
CA PHE A 98 -3.01 -8.39 4.91
C PHE A 98 -2.26 -8.08 6.22
N MET A 99 -1.02 -8.53 6.35
CA MET A 99 -0.19 -8.27 7.52
C MET A 99 0.14 -6.78 7.68
N THR A 100 0.44 -6.07 6.59
CA THR A 100 0.67 -4.61 6.60
C THR A 100 -0.55 -3.85 7.10
N VAL A 101 -1.76 -4.21 6.65
CA VAL A 101 -2.99 -3.52 7.05
C VAL A 101 -3.36 -3.86 8.49
N LYS A 102 -3.23 -5.13 8.90
CA LYS A 102 -3.57 -5.57 10.26
C LYS A 102 -2.63 -5.01 11.32
N HIS A 103 -1.33 -4.99 11.02
CA HIS A 103 -0.27 -4.57 11.94
C HIS A 103 0.36 -3.24 11.53
N HIS A 104 -0.43 -2.35 10.93
CA HIS A 104 0.08 -1.05 10.50
C HIS A 104 0.63 -0.26 11.70
N VAL A 105 1.67 0.51 11.45
CA VAL A 105 2.36 1.27 12.49
C VAL A 105 1.55 2.52 12.82
N ILE A 106 1.18 2.65 14.09
CA ILE A 106 0.52 3.84 14.63
C ILE A 106 1.42 4.58 15.59
N MET A 107 1.19 5.89 15.68
CA MET A 107 1.69 6.72 16.76
C MET A 107 0.53 6.99 17.72
N ASP A 108 0.72 6.64 18.99
CA ASP A 108 -0.24 6.92 20.04
C ASP A 108 -0.20 8.40 20.45
N VAL A 109 -1.22 8.86 21.19
CA VAL A 109 -1.29 10.23 21.75
C VAL A 109 -0.12 10.54 22.68
N ASP A 110 0.45 9.50 23.29
CA ASP A 110 1.65 9.58 24.13
C ASP A 110 2.96 9.65 23.31
N GLY A 111 2.88 9.68 21.99
CA GLY A 111 4.03 9.77 21.08
C GLY A 111 4.77 8.44 20.86
N LYS A 112 4.27 7.34 21.44
CA LYS A 112 4.85 6.02 21.26
C LYS A 112 4.45 5.43 19.91
N VAL A 113 5.44 5.01 19.14
CA VAL A 113 5.24 4.33 17.86
C VAL A 113 5.29 2.83 18.05
N ALA A 114 4.18 2.15 17.73
CA ALA A 114 4.06 0.70 17.83
C ALA A 114 3.15 0.16 16.71
N PRO A 115 3.35 -1.11 16.28
CA PRO A 115 2.38 -1.79 15.42
C PRO A 115 1.02 -1.91 16.12
N MET A 116 -0.04 -1.78 15.33
CA MET A 116 -1.38 -2.13 15.77
C MET A 116 -1.41 -3.62 16.13
N ASP A 117 -1.95 -3.97 17.30
CA ASP A 117 -1.99 -5.35 17.80
C ASP A 117 -0.60 -6.01 17.92
N SER A 118 0.28 -5.40 18.73
CA SER A 118 1.65 -5.88 18.92
C SER A 118 1.76 -7.28 19.54
N GLU A 119 0.71 -7.78 20.20
CA GLU A 119 0.70 -9.10 20.83
C GLU A 119 0.58 -10.23 19.79
N ASN A 120 -0.13 -9.98 18.69
CA ASN A 120 -0.31 -10.95 17.60
C ASN A 120 0.62 -10.68 16.40
N ALA A 121 1.46 -9.65 16.48
CA ALA A 121 2.39 -9.29 15.41
C ALA A 121 3.58 -10.28 15.37
N PRO A 122 3.92 -10.85 14.20
CA PRO A 122 5.13 -11.65 14.03
C PRO A 122 6.41 -10.87 14.31
N SER A 123 7.46 -11.58 14.76
CA SER A 123 8.75 -10.98 15.11
C SER A 123 9.53 -10.42 13.91
N ASP A 124 9.24 -10.94 12.71
CA ASP A 124 9.84 -10.57 11.42
C ASP A 124 9.09 -9.42 10.72
N MET A 125 8.14 -8.76 11.39
CA MET A 125 7.36 -7.65 10.81
C MET A 125 8.24 -6.53 10.23
N HIS A 126 9.42 -6.29 10.81
CA HIS A 126 10.37 -5.29 10.34
C HIS A 126 10.87 -5.51 8.89
N GLU A 127 10.77 -6.73 8.36
CA GLU A 127 11.05 -7.01 6.95
C GLU A 127 9.97 -6.44 6.00
N LEU A 128 8.75 -6.27 6.52
CA LEU A 128 7.59 -5.80 5.76
C LEU A 128 7.36 -4.28 5.91
N ILE A 129 7.47 -3.76 7.13
CA ILE A 129 7.21 -2.33 7.44
C ILE A 129 8.49 -1.48 7.49
N GLY A 130 9.66 -2.12 7.46
CA GLY A 130 10.95 -1.46 7.60
C GLY A 130 11.45 -1.36 9.04
N GLN A 131 12.66 -0.83 9.18
CA GLN A 131 13.31 -0.63 10.47
C GLN A 131 12.66 0.51 11.26
N ARG A 132 12.57 0.34 12.57
CA ARG A 132 12.03 1.35 13.48
C ARG A 132 13.01 2.51 13.63
N LEU A 133 12.52 3.73 13.46
CA LEU A 133 13.31 4.94 13.71
C LEU A 133 13.39 5.26 15.21
N PRO A 134 14.40 6.04 15.64
CA PRO A 134 14.44 6.62 16.98
C PRO A 134 13.17 7.41 17.34
N GLU A 135 12.74 7.33 18.60
CA GLU A 135 11.51 7.97 19.08
C GLU A 135 11.54 9.49 18.97
N GLU A 136 12.73 10.09 19.06
CA GLU A 136 12.94 11.52 18.90
C GLU A 136 12.57 12.01 17.50
N LEU A 137 12.86 11.22 16.45
CA LEU A 137 12.48 11.57 15.09
C LEU A 137 10.97 11.54 14.90
N TYR A 138 10.30 10.54 15.49
CA TYR A 138 8.84 10.47 15.49
C TYR A 138 8.20 11.63 16.24
N PHE A 139 8.80 12.09 17.34
CA PHE A 139 8.33 13.29 18.05
C PHE A 139 8.42 14.55 17.18
N TYR A 140 9.54 14.77 16.47
CA TYR A 140 9.67 15.94 15.60
C TYR A 140 8.74 15.89 14.38
N LEU A 141 8.49 14.70 13.83
CA LEU A 141 7.50 14.48 12.78
C LEU A 141 6.08 14.80 13.27
N SER A 142 5.70 14.34 14.47
CA SER A 142 4.36 14.56 15.02
C SER A 142 4.07 16.03 15.35
N LYS A 143 5.11 16.79 15.72
CA LYS A 143 5.04 18.24 15.94
C LYS A 143 5.16 19.07 14.66
N GLY A 144 5.40 18.44 13.51
CA GLY A 144 5.63 19.13 12.23
C GLY A 144 6.91 19.98 12.21
N VAL A 145 7.84 19.74 13.14
CA VAL A 145 9.14 20.43 13.20
C VAL A 145 10.09 19.85 12.15
N LEU A 146 9.95 18.56 11.85
CA LEU A 146 10.69 17.84 10.83
C LEU A 146 9.73 17.31 9.76
N GLY A 147 10.08 17.47 8.48
CA GLY A 147 9.36 16.84 7.37
C GLY A 147 9.74 15.36 7.20
N PRO A 148 8.85 14.53 6.62
CA PRO A 148 9.11 13.09 6.42
C PRO A 148 10.28 12.81 5.45
N GLU A 149 10.62 13.77 4.60
CA GLU A 149 11.72 13.67 3.64
C GLU A 149 13.07 13.46 4.31
N ILE A 150 13.36 14.16 5.41
CA ILE A 150 14.67 14.11 6.05
C ILE A 150 14.96 12.72 6.64
N PRO A 151 14.07 12.12 7.45
CA PRO A 151 14.24 10.73 7.87
C PRO A 151 14.32 9.75 6.69
N ASN A 152 13.53 9.97 5.64
CA ASN A 152 13.56 9.10 4.46
C ASN A 152 14.92 9.14 3.75
N TYR A 153 15.55 10.31 3.59
CA TYR A 153 16.89 10.43 3.01
C TYR A 153 17.96 9.78 3.89
N LEU A 154 17.82 9.90 5.22
CA LEU A 154 18.76 9.27 6.16
C LEU A 154 18.66 7.74 6.15
N THR A 155 17.47 7.18 5.96
CA THR A 155 17.27 5.72 5.94
C THR A 155 17.55 5.11 4.57
N SER A 156 17.22 5.80 3.47
CA SER A 156 17.51 5.33 2.12
C SER A 156 18.98 5.50 1.76
N GLY A 157 19.67 6.49 2.36
CA GLY A 157 21.00 6.93 1.93
C GLY A 157 20.98 7.72 0.61
N GLU A 158 19.79 8.02 0.08
CA GLU A 158 19.59 8.69 -1.20
C GLU A 158 18.71 9.93 -0.99
N VAL A 159 19.14 11.05 -1.57
CA VAL A 159 18.34 12.27 -1.59
C VAL A 159 17.51 12.29 -2.87
N GLN A 160 16.20 12.15 -2.75
CA GLN A 160 15.30 12.29 -3.89
C GLN A 160 15.06 13.77 -4.17
N ILE A 161 15.58 14.24 -5.31
CA ILE A 161 15.37 15.61 -5.76
C ILE A 161 14.26 15.60 -6.80
N SER A 162 13.08 16.09 -6.40
CA SER A 162 11.94 16.19 -7.31
C SER A 162 12.14 17.34 -8.31
N LEU A 163 11.83 17.09 -9.58
CA LEU A 163 11.82 18.12 -10.61
C LEU A 163 10.72 19.14 -10.29
N PRO A 164 11.01 20.45 -10.35
CA PRO A 164 9.98 21.47 -10.25
C PRO A 164 8.92 21.29 -11.36
N LEU A 165 7.67 21.64 -11.04
CA LEU A 165 6.56 21.54 -11.99
C LEU A 165 6.88 22.29 -13.31
N GLY A 166 6.79 21.57 -14.42
CA GLY A 166 6.99 22.11 -15.77
C GLY A 166 8.45 22.16 -16.26
N VAL A 167 9.39 21.59 -15.49
CA VAL A 167 10.81 21.51 -15.89
C VAL A 167 11.13 20.10 -16.40
N GLU A 168 11.69 20.02 -17.59
CA GLU A 168 12.23 18.77 -18.15
C GLU A 168 13.61 18.46 -17.55
N ASP A 169 13.94 17.17 -17.41
CA ASP A 169 15.28 16.73 -16.99
C ASP A 169 16.32 17.15 -18.02
N THR A 170 16.89 18.34 -17.82
CA THR A 170 17.91 18.94 -18.68
C THR A 170 19.27 18.73 -18.03
N GLU A 171 20.29 18.51 -18.85
CA GLU A 171 21.69 18.37 -18.41
C GLU A 171 22.17 19.58 -17.57
N ILE A 172 21.68 20.78 -17.89
CA ILE A 172 21.94 22.02 -17.14
C ILE A 172 21.38 21.94 -15.71
N TYR A 173 20.18 21.36 -15.54
CA TYR A 173 19.56 21.20 -14.23
C TYR A 173 20.36 20.21 -13.37
N ARG A 174 20.71 19.04 -13.93
CA ARG A 174 21.57 18.05 -13.25
C ARG A 174 22.91 18.65 -12.83
N LYS A 175 23.55 19.44 -13.69
CA LYS A 175 24.83 20.10 -13.38
C LYS A 175 24.71 21.19 -12.30
N THR A 176 23.56 21.85 -12.20
CA THR A 176 23.31 22.89 -11.19
C THR A 176 23.00 22.28 -9.82
N VAL A 177 22.31 21.15 -9.80
CA VAL A 177 21.85 20.47 -8.59
C VAL A 177 22.89 19.48 -8.03
N LEU A 178 23.67 18.84 -8.90
CA LEU A 178 24.73 17.88 -8.55
C LEU A 178 26.10 18.33 -9.10
N PRO A 179 26.64 19.48 -8.65
CA PRO A 179 27.87 20.04 -9.21
C PRO A 179 29.13 19.17 -8.98
N ASP A 180 29.13 18.29 -7.97
CA ASP A 180 30.32 17.51 -7.54
C ASP A 180 30.40 16.08 -8.09
N GLN A 181 29.42 15.60 -8.87
CA GLN A 181 29.42 14.22 -9.40
C GLN A 181 30.10 14.09 -10.77
N SER A 182 30.47 15.19 -11.43
CA SER A 182 31.11 15.16 -12.76
C SER A 182 32.64 14.97 -12.73
N ASP A 183 33.29 15.14 -11.59
CA ASP A 183 34.77 15.16 -11.52
C ASP A 183 35.40 13.82 -11.10
N GLN A 184 34.61 12.78 -10.80
CA GLN A 184 35.15 11.48 -10.36
C GLN A 184 35.20 10.37 -11.42
N TYR A 185 34.79 10.60 -12.68
CA TYR A 185 34.84 9.57 -13.74
C TYR A 185 35.93 9.80 -14.80
N THR A 186 36.81 10.78 -14.64
CA THR A 186 37.87 11.06 -15.64
C THR A 186 39.23 10.43 -15.30
N ASP A 187 39.46 9.95 -14.08
CA ASP A 187 40.73 9.31 -13.69
C ASP A 187 40.56 7.80 -13.42
N MET A 188 40.29 7.04 -14.48
CA MET A 188 40.62 5.62 -14.51
C MET A 188 40.90 5.16 -15.96
N VAL A 189 42.07 5.57 -16.46
CA VAL A 189 42.83 4.89 -17.53
C VAL A 189 44.26 4.68 -17.03
#